data_AF-A0A9D7E5X5-F1
#
_entry.id   AF-A0A9D7E5X5-F1
#
_cell.length_a   1.000
_cell.length_b   1.000
_cell.length_c   1.000
_cell.angle_alpha   90.00
_cell.angle_beta   90.00
_cell.angle_gamma   90.00
#
_symmetry.space_group_name_H-M   'P 1'
#
loop_
_entity.id
_entity.type
_entity.pdbx_description
1 polymer ?
#
loop_
_entity_poly.entity_id
_entity_poly.type
_entity_poly.pdbx_seq_one_letter_code
_entity_poly.pdbx_strand_id
1 'polypeptide(L)'
;MADINLLSRLANLWQGFVSLWLTDVEKRHPEIAYQNAIDSMITKYDKLKTATAAILRRREDINARLSEAEKELEAVNADLNTALATNQDNLAVVLIQKKNALDASIKELSGEMEQARTDAEDAKGSLLQVKNEIQKLKDEKDRMLAQMASAQARVKIQNQLEGLSVDAEVRALDNVREHIKNTVAQAKMGQELRESDLDVQLAKLRQGSGTVTARQQLEEIKRARAAQANPAGKSM
;
A
#
# COMPACT_ATOMS: atom_id res chain seq x y z
N MET A 1 -28.47 -6.50 36.93
CA MET A 1 -27.41 -7.22 36.19
C MET A 1 -27.86 -7.49 34.75
N ALA A 2 -28.11 -6.44 33.95
CA ALA A 2 -28.52 -6.57 32.54
C ALA A 2 -27.60 -5.83 31.55
N ASP A 3 -26.59 -5.10 32.03
CA ASP A 3 -25.83 -4.13 31.22
C ASP A 3 -24.63 -4.71 30.45
N ILE A 4 -24.29 -5.99 30.66
CA ILE A 4 -23.12 -6.63 30.02
C ILE A 4 -23.49 -7.18 28.62
N ASN A 5 -24.77 -7.27 28.28
CA ASN A 5 -25.23 -7.91 27.05
C ASN A 5 -25.27 -6.98 25.82
N LEU A 6 -25.47 -5.67 25.97
CA LEU A 6 -25.53 -4.76 24.82
C LEU A 6 -24.14 -4.48 24.23
N LEU A 7 -23.15 -4.23 25.09
CA LEU A 7 -21.76 -3.97 24.68
C LEU A 7 -21.10 -5.20 24.06
N SER A 8 -21.35 -6.39 24.61
CA SER A 8 -20.86 -7.65 24.03
C SER A 8 -21.52 -7.96 22.69
N ARG A 9 -22.82 -7.66 22.53
CA ARG A 9 -23.51 -7.79 21.23
C ARG A 9 -22.98 -6.80 20.21
N LEU A 10 -22.67 -5.55 20.60
CA LEU A 10 -22.03 -4.56 19.72
C LEU A 10 -20.60 -4.97 19.33
N ALA A 11 -19.80 -5.46 20.27
CA ALA A 11 -18.44 -5.94 20.02
C ALA A 11 -18.42 -7.19 19.13
N ASN A 12 -19.38 -8.10 19.30
CA ASN A 12 -19.52 -9.29 18.46
C ASN A 12 -20.03 -8.94 17.05
N LEU A 13 -20.94 -7.96 16.92
CA LEU A 13 -21.35 -7.41 15.62
C LEU A 13 -20.18 -6.71 14.91
N TRP A 14 -19.31 -6.05 15.66
CA TRP A 14 -18.09 -5.41 15.15
C TRP A 14 -17.08 -6.44 14.64
N GLN A 15 -16.76 -7.48 15.43
CA GLN A 15 -15.84 -8.54 15.01
C GLN A 15 -16.36 -9.33 13.80
N GLY A 16 -17.66 -9.62 13.75
CA GLY A 16 -18.27 -10.33 12.61
C GLY A 16 -18.26 -9.50 11.32
N PHE A 17 -18.38 -8.18 11.41
CA PHE A 17 -18.34 -7.30 10.24
C PHE A 17 -16.92 -7.10 9.69
N VAL A 18 -15.93 -6.94 10.59
CA VAL A 18 -14.51 -6.85 10.21
C VAL A 18 -14.03 -8.15 9.55
N SER A 19 -14.48 -9.31 10.04
CA SER A 19 -14.10 -10.60 9.44
C SER A 19 -14.77 -10.86 8.09
N LEU A 20 -16.01 -10.42 7.88
CA LEU A 20 -16.73 -10.57 6.61
C LEU A 20 -16.16 -9.66 5.51
N TRP A 21 -15.67 -8.48 5.86
CA TRP A 21 -15.18 -7.50 4.87
C TRP A 21 -13.68 -7.65 4.53
N LEU A 22 -12.90 -8.29 5.40
CA LEU A 22 -11.48 -8.59 5.14
C LEU A 22 -11.28 -9.61 3.99
N THR A 23 -12.36 -10.25 3.52
CA THR A 23 -12.23 -11.40 2.64
C THR A 23 -12.27 -11.05 1.15
N ASP A 24 -12.82 -9.91 0.70
CA ASP A 24 -12.99 -9.71 -0.77
C ASP A 24 -13.21 -8.27 -1.30
N VAL A 25 -12.60 -7.24 -0.70
CA VAL A 25 -12.48 -5.91 -1.37
C VAL A 25 -11.06 -5.74 -1.90
N GLU A 26 -10.98 -5.83 -3.22
CA GLU A 26 -9.78 -5.84 -4.06
C GLU A 26 -8.60 -5.03 -3.53
N LYS A 27 -7.44 -5.70 -3.51
CA LYS A 27 -6.08 -5.21 -3.22
C LYS A 27 -5.61 -4.01 -4.08
N ARG A 28 -6.49 -3.38 -4.87
CA ARG A 28 -6.17 -2.28 -5.80
C ARG A 28 -6.45 -0.89 -5.22
N HIS A 29 -7.39 -0.73 -4.28
CA HIS A 29 -7.75 0.59 -3.74
C HIS A 29 -8.04 0.59 -2.23
N PRO A 30 -7.01 0.43 -1.38
CA PRO A 30 -7.17 0.45 0.09
C PRO A 30 -7.74 1.78 0.60
N GLU A 31 -7.51 2.89 -0.09
CA GLU A 31 -8.09 4.19 0.25
C GLU A 31 -9.62 4.18 0.27
N ILE A 32 -10.24 3.63 -0.77
CA ILE A 32 -11.70 3.55 -0.91
C ILE A 32 -12.27 2.67 0.20
N ALA A 33 -11.54 1.60 0.51
CA ALA A 33 -11.88 0.63 1.52
C ALA A 33 -11.97 1.32 2.92
N TYR A 34 -10.92 2.05 3.32
CA TYR A 34 -10.91 2.84 4.56
C TYR A 34 -11.96 3.96 4.54
N GLN A 35 -12.12 4.65 3.40
CA GLN A 35 -13.07 5.75 3.29
C GLN A 35 -14.51 5.27 3.53
N ASN A 36 -14.90 4.16 2.90
CA ASN A 36 -16.22 3.54 3.09
C ASN A 36 -16.46 3.11 4.55
N ALA A 37 -15.43 2.57 5.22
CA ALA A 37 -15.52 2.19 6.63
C ALA A 37 -15.71 3.42 7.54
N ILE A 38 -14.97 4.50 7.28
CA ILE A 38 -15.09 5.77 8.01
C ILE A 38 -16.47 6.39 7.80
N ASP A 39 -16.96 6.46 6.56
CA ASP A 39 -18.26 7.08 6.24
C ASP A 39 -19.43 6.27 6.84
N SER A 40 -19.33 4.94 6.84
CA SER A 40 -20.26 4.05 7.54
C SER A 40 -20.26 4.32 9.04
N MET A 41 -19.09 4.51 9.65
CA MET A 41 -18.97 4.85 11.08
C MET A 41 -19.51 6.23 11.41
N ILE A 42 -19.26 7.24 10.56
CA ILE A 42 -19.84 8.59 10.71
C ILE A 42 -21.37 8.52 10.67
N THR A 43 -21.93 7.79 9.71
CA THR A 43 -23.39 7.60 9.61
C THR A 43 -23.97 6.95 10.88
N LYS A 44 -23.27 5.97 11.44
CA LYS A 44 -23.67 5.33 12.71
C LYS A 44 -23.54 6.28 13.90
N TYR A 45 -22.47 7.08 13.94
CA TYR A 45 -22.25 8.10 14.95
C TYR A 45 -23.39 9.13 14.96
N ASP A 46 -23.86 9.56 13.79
CA ASP A 46 -24.97 10.52 13.69
C ASP A 46 -26.28 9.91 14.21
N LYS A 47 -26.57 8.66 13.87
CA LYS A 47 -27.73 7.94 14.43
C LYS A 47 -27.63 7.81 15.95
N LEU A 48 -26.45 7.45 16.47
CA LEU A 48 -26.20 7.33 17.89
C LEU A 48 -26.37 8.68 18.59
N LYS A 49 -25.86 9.76 18.00
CA LYS A 49 -26.02 11.13 18.52
C LYS A 49 -27.49 11.51 18.67
N THR A 50 -28.33 11.20 17.68
CA THR A 50 -29.78 11.44 17.76
C THR A 50 -30.44 10.62 18.88
N ALA A 51 -30.06 9.34 19.01
CA ALA A 51 -30.57 8.48 20.08
C ALA A 51 -30.13 8.98 21.48
N THR A 52 -28.86 9.35 21.65
CA THR A 52 -28.33 9.94 22.88
C THR A 52 -29.07 11.24 23.23
N ALA A 53 -29.39 12.09 22.25
CA ALA A 53 -30.16 13.30 22.47
C ALA A 53 -31.60 13.01 22.95
N ALA A 54 -32.23 11.95 22.44
CA ALA A 54 -33.55 11.52 22.91
C ALA A 54 -33.50 11.01 24.37
N ILE A 55 -32.45 10.27 24.73
CA ILE A 55 -32.23 9.80 26.12
C ILE A 55 -32.00 10.98 27.07
N LEU A 56 -31.16 11.95 26.67
CA LEU A 56 -30.96 13.17 27.47
C LEU A 56 -32.25 13.96 27.65
N ARG A 57 -33.06 14.11 26.60
CA ARG A 57 -34.36 14.78 26.71
C ARG A 57 -35.27 14.06 27.70
N ARG A 58 -35.38 12.73 27.61
CA ARG A 58 -36.16 11.93 28.55
C ARG A 58 -35.69 12.15 30.00
N ARG A 59 -34.38 12.20 30.23
CA ARG A 59 -33.82 12.51 31.55
C ARG A 59 -34.26 13.89 32.04
N GLU A 60 -34.17 14.92 31.21
CA GLU A 60 -34.63 16.26 31.58
C GLU A 60 -36.14 16.33 31.84
N ASP A 61 -36.94 15.63 31.04
CA ASP A 61 -38.40 15.57 31.22
C ASP A 61 -38.77 14.90 32.56
N ILE A 62 -38.09 13.80 32.92
CA ILE A 62 -38.30 13.13 34.22
C ILE A 62 -37.85 14.04 35.37
N ASN A 63 -36.69 14.68 35.24
CA ASN A 63 -36.18 15.62 36.24
C ASN A 63 -37.15 16.79 36.48
N ALA A 64 -37.72 17.34 35.41
CA ALA A 64 -38.71 18.41 35.50
C ALA A 64 -39.99 17.95 36.23
N ARG A 65 -40.50 16.75 35.92
CA ARG A 65 -41.67 16.17 36.60
C ARG A 65 -41.40 15.89 38.07
N LEU A 66 -40.22 15.36 38.40
CA LEU A 66 -39.80 15.11 39.77
C LEU A 66 -39.76 16.43 40.56
N SER A 67 -39.09 17.45 40.01
CA SER A 67 -39.00 18.76 40.65
C SER A 67 -40.37 19.42 40.84
N GLU A 68 -41.29 19.26 39.89
CA GLU A 68 -42.65 19.78 40.02
C GLU A 68 -43.44 19.06 41.12
N ALA A 69 -43.37 17.72 41.17
CA ALA A 69 -44.03 16.94 42.20
C ALA A 69 -43.49 17.26 43.60
N GLU A 70 -42.17 17.46 43.74
CA GLU A 70 -41.54 17.88 45.00
C GLU A 70 -42.02 19.26 45.47
N LYS A 71 -42.13 20.23 44.56
CA LYS A 71 -42.69 21.56 44.87
C LYS A 71 -44.16 21.49 45.26
N GLU A 72 -44.94 20.68 44.54
CA GLU A 72 -46.35 20.49 44.87
C GLU A 72 -46.51 19.82 46.24
N LEU A 73 -45.66 18.84 46.57
CA LEU A 73 -45.64 18.22 47.89
C LEU A 73 -45.31 19.23 48.99
N GLU A 74 -44.34 20.12 48.78
CA GLU A 74 -44.01 21.19 49.72
C GLU A 74 -45.20 22.13 49.96
N ALA A 75 -45.87 22.56 48.89
CA ALA A 75 -47.08 23.38 48.98
C ALA A 75 -48.22 22.66 49.74
N VAL A 76 -48.49 21.39 49.41
CA VAL A 76 -49.51 20.58 50.09
C VAL A 76 -49.18 20.38 51.57
N ASN A 77 -47.92 20.23 51.94
CA ASN A 77 -47.52 20.16 53.34
C ASN A 77 -47.75 21.48 54.08
N ALA A 78 -47.48 22.63 53.44
CA ALA A 78 -47.77 23.94 54.00
C ALA A 78 -49.29 24.14 54.23
N ASP A 79 -50.10 23.83 53.21
CA ASP A 79 -51.56 23.90 53.28
C ASP A 79 -52.12 22.97 54.35
N LEU A 80 -51.57 21.75 54.49
CA LEU A 80 -51.97 20.79 55.50
C LEU A 80 -51.70 21.33 56.91
N ASN A 81 -50.54 21.94 57.14
CA ASN A 81 -50.23 22.57 58.42
C ASN A 81 -51.21 23.70 58.75
N THR A 82 -51.59 24.52 57.77
CA THR A 82 -52.61 25.57 57.95
C THR A 82 -53.99 24.98 58.24
N ALA A 83 -54.41 23.93 57.53
CA ALA A 83 -55.70 23.25 57.76
C ALA A 83 -55.77 22.67 59.18
N LEU A 84 -54.68 22.04 59.66
CA LEU A 84 -54.59 21.52 61.02
C LEU A 84 -54.63 22.65 62.07
N ALA A 85 -53.88 23.74 61.86
CA ALA A 85 -53.87 24.88 62.78
C ALA A 85 -55.23 25.59 62.88
N THR A 86 -56.07 25.48 61.84
CA THR A 86 -57.40 26.08 61.77
C THR A 86 -58.54 25.09 62.04
N ASN A 87 -58.23 23.85 62.48
CA ASN A 87 -59.18 22.77 62.75
C ASN A 87 -60.12 22.44 61.57
N GLN A 88 -59.60 22.52 60.34
CA GLN A 88 -60.33 22.18 59.13
C GLN A 88 -60.13 20.69 58.80
N ASP A 89 -60.67 19.80 59.63
CA ASP A 89 -60.40 18.35 59.58
C ASP A 89 -60.73 17.71 58.21
N ASN A 90 -61.86 18.09 57.60
CA ASN A 90 -62.25 17.58 56.29
C ASN A 90 -61.23 17.96 55.20
N LEU A 91 -60.68 19.18 55.25
CA LEU A 91 -59.65 19.64 54.32
C LEU A 91 -58.32 18.92 54.58
N ALA A 92 -57.96 18.75 55.86
CA ALA A 92 -56.75 18.02 56.25
C ALA A 92 -56.74 16.58 55.74
N VAL A 93 -57.88 15.86 55.79
CA VAL A 93 -58.00 14.50 55.23
C VAL A 93 -57.70 14.46 53.73
N VAL A 94 -58.26 15.40 52.95
CA VAL A 94 -58.02 15.48 51.50
C VAL A 94 -56.57 15.81 51.19
N LEU A 95 -55.97 16.75 51.94
CA LEU A 95 -54.56 17.12 51.77
C LEU A 95 -53.62 15.98 52.13
N ILE A 96 -53.93 15.17 53.15
CA ILE A 96 -53.17 13.96 53.49
C ILE A 96 -53.25 12.93 52.35
N GLN A 97 -54.43 12.71 51.76
CA GLN A 97 -54.57 11.81 50.63
C GLN A 97 -53.73 12.29 49.43
N LYS A 98 -53.77 13.58 49.13
CA LYS A 98 -52.96 14.19 48.07
C LYS A 98 -51.47 14.06 48.35
N LYS A 99 -51.04 14.33 49.58
CA LYS A 99 -49.66 14.15 50.03
C LYS A 99 -49.18 12.71 49.80
N ASN A 100 -49.95 11.71 50.24
CA ASN A 100 -49.60 10.30 50.07
C ASN A 100 -49.46 9.91 48.58
N ALA A 101 -50.31 10.46 47.70
CA ALA A 101 -50.22 10.24 46.26
C ALA A 101 -48.95 10.89 45.66
N LEU A 102 -48.62 12.11 46.08
CA LEU A 102 -47.39 12.80 45.66
C LEU A 102 -46.14 12.08 46.16
N ASP A 103 -46.11 11.63 47.42
CA ASP A 103 -45.00 10.86 47.98
C ASP A 103 -44.76 9.56 47.18
N ALA A 104 -45.83 8.86 46.79
CA ALA A 104 -45.73 7.68 45.94
C ALA A 104 -45.19 8.02 44.54
N SER A 105 -45.69 9.10 43.92
CA SER A 105 -45.23 9.55 42.60
C SER A 105 -43.76 10.01 42.62
N ILE A 106 -43.32 10.72 43.66
CA ILE A 106 -41.93 11.16 43.83
C ILE A 106 -41.01 9.95 43.97
N LYS A 107 -41.43 8.93 44.73
CA LYS A 107 -40.67 7.69 44.87
C LYS A 107 -40.50 6.97 43.53
N GLU A 108 -41.55 6.89 42.72
CA GLU A 108 -41.50 6.30 41.38
C GLU A 108 -40.59 7.11 40.45
N LEU A 109 -40.82 8.43 40.36
CA LEU A 109 -40.04 9.35 39.52
C LEU A 109 -38.57 9.39 39.93
N SER A 110 -38.25 9.26 41.22
CA SER A 110 -36.87 9.18 41.71
C SER A 110 -36.17 7.91 41.21
N GLY A 111 -36.89 6.77 41.21
CA GLY A 111 -36.38 5.53 40.64
C GLY A 111 -36.16 5.63 39.13
N GLU A 112 -37.13 6.20 38.40
CA GLU A 112 -37.00 6.46 36.97
C GLU A 112 -35.85 7.40 36.64
N MET A 113 -35.65 8.44 37.47
CA MET A 113 -34.59 9.43 37.28
C MET A 113 -33.20 8.80 37.41
N GLU A 114 -33.01 7.89 38.37
CA GLU A 114 -31.74 7.19 38.52
C GLU A 114 -31.43 6.29 37.32
N GLN A 115 -32.44 5.58 36.80
CA GLN A 115 -32.30 4.79 35.58
C GLN A 115 -32.01 5.71 34.37
N ALA A 116 -32.75 6.80 34.20
CA ALA A 116 -32.56 7.73 33.10
C ALA A 116 -31.18 8.43 33.15
N ARG A 117 -30.64 8.64 34.35
CA ARG A 117 -29.28 9.14 34.54
C ARG A 117 -28.24 8.13 34.09
N THR A 118 -28.41 6.86 34.47
CA THR A 118 -27.53 5.76 34.04
C THR A 118 -27.55 5.61 32.52
N ASP A 119 -28.74 5.52 31.92
CA ASP A 119 -28.92 5.42 30.47
C ASP A 119 -28.25 6.60 29.73
N ALA A 120 -28.35 7.82 30.28
CA ALA A 120 -27.75 9.01 29.69
C ALA A 120 -26.22 8.97 29.73
N GLU A 121 -25.62 8.51 30.83
CA GLU A 121 -24.16 8.37 30.94
C GLU A 121 -23.63 7.26 30.03
N ASP A 122 -24.30 6.12 29.95
CA ASP A 122 -23.94 5.02 29.05
C ASP A 122 -24.04 5.43 27.57
N ALA A 123 -25.09 6.18 27.22
CA ALA A 123 -25.26 6.69 25.86
C ALA A 123 -24.17 7.72 25.49
N LYS A 124 -23.74 8.58 26.43
CA LYS A 124 -22.61 9.50 26.22
C LYS A 124 -21.29 8.74 26.08
N GLY A 125 -21.06 7.75 26.93
CA GLY A 125 -19.86 6.90 26.90
C GLY A 125 -19.73 6.19 25.55
N SER A 126 -20.82 5.58 25.09
CA SER A 126 -20.90 4.93 23.78
C SER A 126 -20.62 5.92 22.63
N LEU A 127 -21.16 7.13 22.69
CA LEU A 127 -20.93 8.17 21.68
C LEU A 127 -19.47 8.60 21.61
N LEU A 128 -18.81 8.75 22.77
CA LEU A 128 -17.38 9.07 22.85
C LEU A 128 -16.51 7.92 22.32
N GLN A 129 -16.88 6.68 22.62
CA GLN A 129 -16.16 5.51 22.12
C GLN A 129 -16.20 5.47 20.58
N VAL A 130 -17.37 5.60 19.97
CA VAL A 130 -17.50 5.60 18.50
C VAL A 130 -16.73 6.75 17.88
N LYS A 131 -16.75 7.94 18.49
CA LYS A 131 -15.94 9.08 18.04
C LYS A 131 -14.44 8.75 18.03
N ASN A 132 -13.95 8.11 19.10
CA ASN A 132 -12.55 7.72 19.20
C ASN A 132 -12.18 6.63 18.19
N GLU A 133 -13.06 5.68 17.92
CA GLU A 133 -12.86 4.65 16.89
C GLU A 133 -12.81 5.25 15.49
N ILE A 134 -13.67 6.22 15.18
CA ILE A 134 -13.61 6.98 13.91
C ILE A 134 -12.25 7.66 13.77
N GLN A 135 -11.74 8.30 14.83
CA GLN A 135 -10.43 8.95 14.77
C GLN A 135 -9.30 7.95 14.56
N LYS A 136 -9.32 6.81 15.25
CA LYS A 136 -8.34 5.74 15.05
C LYS A 136 -8.35 5.22 13.61
N LEU A 137 -9.52 5.03 13.01
CA LEU A 137 -9.63 4.61 11.60
C LEU A 137 -9.08 5.65 10.62
N LYS A 138 -9.27 6.94 10.90
CA LYS A 138 -8.67 8.02 10.10
C LYS A 138 -7.15 8.00 10.20
N ASP A 139 -6.61 7.92 11.42
CA ASP A 139 -5.16 7.88 11.63
C ASP A 139 -4.54 6.62 11.01
N GLU A 140 -5.23 5.49 11.09
CA GLU A 140 -4.80 4.23 10.46
C GLU A 140 -4.80 4.34 8.94
N LYS A 141 -5.87 4.88 8.34
CA LYS A 141 -5.95 5.16 6.90
C LYS A 141 -4.73 5.97 6.45
N ASP A 142 -4.44 7.08 7.12
CA ASP A 142 -3.34 7.96 6.74
C ASP A 142 -1.98 7.25 6.81
N ARG A 143 -1.74 6.48 7.88
CA ARG A 143 -0.53 5.66 8.04
C ARG A 143 -0.40 4.61 6.95
N MET A 144 -1.47 3.89 6.64
CA MET A 144 -1.45 2.83 5.63
C MET A 144 -1.27 3.36 4.21
N LEU A 145 -1.89 4.51 3.88
CA LEU A 145 -1.69 5.15 2.58
C LEU A 145 -0.25 5.66 2.41
N ALA A 146 0.34 6.24 3.45
CA ALA A 146 1.75 6.65 3.42
C ALA A 146 2.71 5.45 3.26
N GLN A 147 2.43 4.34 3.94
CA GLN A 147 3.20 3.10 3.79
C GLN A 147 3.05 2.51 2.39
N MET A 148 1.84 2.48 1.85
CA MET A 148 1.57 2.01 0.49
C MET A 148 2.31 2.86 -0.55
N ALA A 149 2.25 4.20 -0.46
CA ALA A 149 2.97 5.09 -1.36
C ALA A 149 4.49 4.86 -1.30
N SER A 150 5.03 4.65 -0.10
CA SER A 150 6.45 4.32 0.10
C SER A 150 6.82 2.98 -0.53
N ALA A 151 5.97 1.95 -0.37
CA ALA A 151 6.18 0.65 -0.98
C ALA A 151 6.10 0.70 -2.51
N GLN A 152 5.13 1.45 -3.06
CA GLN A 152 5.00 1.68 -4.50
C GLN A 152 6.22 2.40 -5.08
N ALA A 153 6.77 3.39 -4.37
CA ALA A 153 8.00 4.06 -4.77
C ALA A 153 9.20 3.09 -4.82
N ARG A 154 9.34 2.21 -3.82
CA ARG A 154 10.40 1.18 -3.80
C ARG A 154 10.28 0.19 -4.96
N VAL A 155 9.07 -0.31 -5.22
CA VAL A 155 8.81 -1.21 -6.36
C VAL A 155 9.13 -0.51 -7.69
N LYS A 156 8.75 0.77 -7.84
CA LYS A 156 9.07 1.55 -9.04
C LYS A 156 10.58 1.70 -9.24
N ILE A 157 11.32 2.02 -8.17
CA ILE A 157 12.79 2.11 -8.22
C ILE A 157 13.40 0.75 -8.60
N GLN A 158 12.94 -0.35 -8.00
CA GLN A 158 13.42 -1.70 -8.32
C GLN A 158 13.18 -2.04 -9.79
N ASN A 159 11.97 -1.82 -10.30
CA ASN A 159 11.65 -2.07 -11.71
C ASN A 159 12.50 -1.21 -12.67
N GLN A 160 12.78 0.04 -12.29
CA GLN A 160 13.67 0.92 -13.06
C GLN A 160 15.13 0.44 -13.01
N LEU A 161 15.61 -0.04 -11.87
CA LEU A 161 16.96 -0.61 -11.74
C LEU A 161 17.12 -1.93 -12.51
N GLU A 162 16.10 -2.80 -12.50
CA GLU A 162 16.07 -4.02 -13.33
C GLU A 162 16.07 -3.66 -14.82
N GLY A 163 15.31 -2.63 -15.21
CA GLY A 163 15.32 -2.09 -16.58
C GLY A 163 16.62 -1.39 -16.98
N LEU A 164 17.41 -0.92 -16.03
CA LEU A 164 18.75 -0.32 -16.21
C LEU A 164 19.89 -1.33 -15.97
N SER A 165 19.58 -2.61 -15.73
CA SER A 165 20.61 -3.58 -15.36
C SER A 165 21.63 -3.77 -16.49
N VAL A 166 22.89 -3.63 -16.08
CA VAL A 166 24.11 -3.72 -16.89
C VAL A 166 24.20 -5.02 -17.70
N ASP A 167 23.47 -6.08 -17.33
CA ASP A 167 23.46 -7.36 -18.04
C ASP A 167 22.86 -7.27 -19.46
N ALA A 168 21.87 -6.39 -19.69
CA ALA A 168 21.32 -6.18 -21.03
C ALA A 168 22.32 -5.44 -21.94
N GLU A 169 23.03 -4.44 -21.38
CA GLU A 169 24.03 -3.67 -22.10
C GLU A 169 25.34 -4.47 -22.31
N VAL A 170 25.76 -5.29 -21.36
CA VAL A 170 26.94 -6.18 -21.47
C VAL A 170 26.70 -7.31 -22.47
N ARG A 171 25.51 -7.92 -22.50
CA ARG A 171 25.16 -8.92 -23.53
C ARG A 171 25.13 -8.34 -24.93
N ALA A 172 24.72 -7.08 -25.09
CA ALA A 172 24.81 -6.40 -26.38
C ALA A 172 26.27 -6.20 -26.83
N LEU A 173 27.18 -5.89 -25.91
CA LEU A 173 28.61 -5.71 -26.20
C LEU A 173 29.32 -7.03 -26.56
N ASP A 174 28.92 -8.17 -26.00
CA ASP A 174 29.52 -9.47 -26.38
C ASP A 174 29.18 -9.87 -27.82
N ASN A 175 27.96 -9.61 -28.29
CA ASN A 175 27.59 -9.82 -29.70
C ASN A 175 28.41 -8.92 -30.65
N VAL A 176 28.67 -7.67 -30.26
CA VAL A 176 29.55 -6.76 -31.02
C VAL A 176 30.98 -7.27 -31.03
N ARG A 177 31.50 -7.77 -29.90
CA ARG A 177 32.85 -8.33 -29.77
C ARG A 177 33.03 -9.55 -30.68
N GLU A 178 32.04 -10.44 -30.73
CA GLU A 178 32.06 -11.61 -31.62
C GLU A 178 31.99 -11.22 -33.10
N HIS A 179 31.15 -10.23 -33.45
CA HIS A 179 31.07 -9.72 -34.82
C HIS A 179 32.38 -9.07 -35.29
N ILE A 180 33.04 -8.27 -34.43
CA ILE A 180 34.35 -7.69 -34.73
C ILE A 180 35.38 -8.80 -34.94
N LYS A 181 35.41 -9.82 -34.07
CA LYS A 181 36.34 -10.94 -34.19
C LYS A 181 36.14 -11.71 -35.51
N ASN A 182 34.89 -11.97 -35.91
CA ASN A 182 34.56 -12.63 -37.16
C ASN A 182 34.94 -11.77 -38.38
N THR A 183 34.70 -10.45 -38.32
CA THR A 183 35.05 -9.52 -39.40
C THR A 183 36.57 -9.41 -39.57
N VAL A 184 37.32 -9.34 -38.47
CA VAL A 184 38.80 -9.35 -38.49
C VAL A 184 39.33 -10.69 -39.02
N ALA A 185 38.73 -11.81 -38.63
CA ALA A 185 39.08 -13.13 -39.16
C ALA A 185 38.81 -13.23 -40.67
N GLN A 186 37.67 -12.74 -41.15
CA GLN A 186 37.35 -12.66 -42.58
C GLN A 186 38.33 -11.77 -43.34
N ALA A 187 38.73 -10.63 -42.77
CA ALA A 187 39.72 -9.74 -43.38
C ALA A 187 41.11 -10.40 -43.49
N LYS A 188 41.56 -11.07 -42.43
CA LYS A 188 42.83 -11.83 -42.43
C LYS A 188 42.78 -12.99 -43.41
N MET A 189 41.69 -13.76 -43.42
CA MET A 189 41.50 -14.87 -44.36
C MET A 189 41.43 -14.38 -45.82
N GLY A 190 40.80 -13.23 -46.08
CA GLY A 190 40.79 -12.60 -47.40
C GLY A 190 42.14 -12.00 -47.83
N GLN A 191 43.05 -11.73 -46.88
CA GLN A 191 44.43 -11.37 -47.16
C GLN A 191 45.27 -12.62 -47.45
N GLU A 192 45.15 -13.67 -46.63
CA GLU A 192 45.83 -14.97 -46.86
C GLU A 192 45.39 -15.64 -48.16
N LEU A 193 44.11 -15.55 -48.53
CA LEU A 193 43.59 -16.02 -49.82
C LEU A 193 44.14 -15.23 -50.99
N ARG A 194 44.31 -13.90 -50.85
CA ARG A 194 44.95 -13.07 -51.89
C ARG A 194 46.44 -13.35 -52.00
N GLU A 195 47.13 -13.56 -50.89
CA GLU A 195 48.54 -13.96 -50.88
C GLU A 195 48.71 -15.33 -51.53
N SER A 196 47.88 -16.31 -51.17
CA SER A 196 47.91 -17.65 -51.79
C SER A 196 47.48 -17.66 -53.25
N ASP A 197 46.50 -16.85 -53.69
CA ASP A 197 46.17 -16.71 -55.11
C ASP A 197 47.29 -16.00 -55.89
N LEU A 198 47.91 -14.96 -55.33
CA LEU A 198 49.09 -14.34 -55.94
C LEU A 198 50.22 -15.36 -56.04
N ASP A 199 50.49 -16.13 -55.00
CA ASP A 199 51.54 -17.14 -54.97
C ASP A 199 51.26 -18.29 -55.94
N VAL A 200 50.00 -18.74 -56.06
CA VAL A 200 49.56 -19.74 -57.04
C VAL A 200 49.67 -19.18 -58.46
N GLN A 201 49.31 -17.91 -58.69
CA GLN A 201 49.49 -17.24 -59.98
C GLN A 201 50.98 -17.04 -60.31
N LEU A 202 51.81 -16.69 -59.32
CA LEU A 202 53.26 -16.54 -59.47
C LEU A 202 53.93 -17.89 -59.75
N ALA A 203 53.47 -18.96 -59.09
CA ALA A 203 53.90 -20.33 -59.34
C ALA A 203 53.49 -20.78 -60.75
N LYS A 204 52.25 -20.52 -61.18
CA LYS A 204 51.79 -20.78 -62.57
C LYS A 204 52.57 -19.96 -63.60
N LEU A 205 52.92 -18.70 -63.30
CA LEU A 205 53.73 -17.86 -64.18
C LEU A 205 55.16 -18.41 -64.30
N ARG A 206 55.74 -18.88 -63.19
CA ARG A 206 57.05 -19.56 -63.17
C ARG A 206 57.02 -20.89 -63.92
N GLN A 207 55.89 -21.60 -63.88
CA GLN A 207 55.69 -22.85 -64.63
C GLN A 207 55.43 -22.59 -66.13
N GLY A 208 54.94 -21.40 -66.49
CA GLY A 208 54.61 -20.98 -67.86
C GLY A 208 55.72 -20.26 -68.63
N SER A 209 56.90 -19.99 -68.06
CA SER A 209 57.97 -19.22 -68.77
C SER A 209 59.40 -19.61 -68.37
N GLY A 210 59.68 -20.91 -68.28
CA GLY A 210 60.97 -21.43 -67.78
C GLY A 210 61.69 -22.45 -68.67
N THR A 211 61.51 -22.43 -70.00
CA THR A 211 62.36 -23.20 -70.92
C THR A 211 62.88 -22.30 -72.05
N VAL A 212 64.17 -22.47 -72.42
CA VAL A 212 64.95 -21.70 -73.42
C VAL A 212 65.52 -20.41 -72.78
N THR A 213 66.75 -20.32 -72.22
CA THR A 213 68.07 -20.38 -72.90
C THR A 213 69.26 -20.37 -71.89
N ALA A 214 69.41 -21.35 -70.99
CA ALA A 214 70.63 -21.44 -70.16
C ALA A 214 71.76 -22.30 -70.79
N ARG A 215 71.46 -23.02 -71.89
CA ARG A 215 72.47 -23.81 -72.64
C ARG A 215 73.16 -23.02 -73.76
N GLN A 216 72.54 -21.96 -74.27
CA GLN A 216 73.16 -21.10 -75.30
C GLN A 216 74.22 -20.17 -74.72
N GLN A 217 74.05 -19.67 -73.49
CA GLN A 217 75.01 -18.76 -72.85
C GLN A 217 76.32 -19.43 -72.37
N LEU A 218 76.36 -20.77 -72.26
CA LEU A 218 77.54 -21.49 -71.76
C LEU A 218 78.49 -21.96 -72.89
N GLU A 219 77.99 -22.14 -74.10
CA GLU A 219 78.79 -22.46 -75.30
C GLU A 219 79.56 -21.24 -75.85
N GLU A 220 78.98 -20.04 -75.79
CA GLU A 220 79.65 -18.81 -76.26
C GLU A 220 80.87 -18.43 -75.40
N ILE A 221 80.77 -18.60 -74.08
CA ILE A 221 81.89 -18.34 -73.16
C ILE A 221 83.02 -19.37 -73.32
N LYS A 222 82.70 -20.62 -73.68
CA LYS A 222 83.72 -21.65 -73.93
C LYS A 222 84.46 -21.43 -75.25
N ARG A 223 83.79 -20.98 -76.31
CA ARG A 223 84.43 -20.67 -77.60
C ARG A 223 85.32 -19.43 -77.53
N ALA A 224 84.97 -18.44 -76.72
CA ALA A 224 85.80 -17.24 -76.52
C ALA A 224 87.11 -17.51 -75.76
N ARG A 225 87.21 -18.56 -74.93
CA ARG A 225 88.43 -18.90 -74.18
C ARG A 225 89.40 -19.85 -74.91
N ALA A 226 88.95 -20.59 -75.91
CA ALA A 226 89.80 -21.58 -76.59
C ALA A 226 90.63 -21.01 -77.75
N ALA A 227 90.39 -19.77 -78.20
CA ALA A 227 91.11 -19.14 -79.31
C ALA A 227 92.30 -18.24 -78.90
N GLN A 228 92.59 -18.13 -77.60
CA GLN A 228 93.72 -17.33 -77.08
C GLN A 228 94.80 -18.16 -76.35
N ALA A 229 94.75 -19.49 -76.41
CA ALA A 229 95.80 -20.31 -75.84
C ALA A 229 96.23 -21.42 -76.80
N ASN A 230 97.56 -21.47 -76.99
CA ASN A 230 98.40 -22.54 -77.53
C ASN A 230 98.70 -22.57 -79.04
N PRO A 231 99.86 -23.16 -79.44
CA PRO A 231 101.09 -23.45 -78.69
C PRO A 231 102.41 -23.29 -79.49
N ALA A 232 103.54 -23.43 -78.79
CA ALA A 232 104.61 -24.41 -79.08
C ALA A 232 106.04 -23.87 -79.11
N GLY A 233 106.92 -24.57 -78.38
CA GLY A 233 108.37 -24.54 -78.49
C GLY A 233 109.00 -24.83 -77.12
N LYS A 234 109.25 -26.10 -76.76
CA LYS A 234 110.55 -26.80 -76.91
C LYS A 234 111.66 -26.05 -76.17
N SER A 235 112.49 -26.63 -75.30
CA SER A 235 112.92 -28.01 -75.12
C SER A 235 114.08 -27.98 -74.13
N MET A 236 114.32 -29.10 -73.44
CA MET A 236 115.62 -29.52 -72.88
C MET A 236 116.15 -28.74 -71.68
#